data_AF-W1PNG0-F1
#
_entry.id   AF-W1PNG0-F1
#
_cell.length_a   1.000
_cell.length_b   1.000
_cell.length_c   1.000
_cell.angle_alpha   90.00
_cell.angle_beta   90.00
_cell.angle_gamma   90.00
#
_symmetry.space_group_name_H-M   'P 1'
#
loop_
_entity.id
_entity.type
_entity.pdbx_description
1 polymer ?
#
loop_
_entity_poly.entity_id
_entity_poly.type
_entity_poly.pdbx_seq_one_letter_code
_entity_poly.pdbx_strand_id
1 'polypeptide(L)'
;MQHALKCHTAHTYVRPYSTLLYILDCPLDLSGSNFTLAASICSKEDRGKCCRYINAFVAVAISQYANVTNQLGVPPELSDICLQSVSETLILYGIPSNATIYCGLGLKIPVSYQCKGHRTILEMRQSPMFDDVVLNCKMPLSTEGSCRRCLNASILYLHRLVGADDNTTLNTCRDATFVTLTSQGDNVSTNGFASCFFGVQGLSNQQGSFDNVYFELQINKQKDKKRKPLLLL
;
A
#
# COMPACT_ATOMS: atom_id res chain seq x y z
N MET A 1 46.88 23.83 -66.68
CA MET A 1 46.38 24.93 -65.82
C MET A 1 45.11 24.42 -65.15
N GLN A 2 45.25 23.78 -63.98
CA GLN A 2 44.76 24.30 -62.69
C GLN A 2 43.29 24.75 -62.72
N HIS A 3 42.38 23.91 -62.22
CA HIS A 3 41.75 24.09 -60.90
C HIS A 3 40.91 22.85 -60.56
N ALA A 4 41.32 22.14 -59.50
CA ALA A 4 40.54 21.09 -58.87
C ALA A 4 39.74 21.73 -57.73
N LEU A 5 38.41 21.75 -57.85
CA LEU A 5 37.51 22.00 -56.71
C LEU A 5 36.96 20.64 -56.25
N LYS A 6 37.41 20.20 -55.07
CA LYS A 6 36.87 19.05 -54.34
C LYS A 6 35.50 19.44 -53.76
N CYS A 7 34.42 18.84 -54.26
CA CYS A 7 33.16 18.77 -53.51
C CYS A 7 33.21 17.56 -52.58
N HIS A 8 33.35 17.81 -51.28
CA HIS A 8 33.17 16.81 -50.25
C HIS A 8 31.67 16.47 -50.12
N THR A 9 31.32 15.22 -50.41
CA THR A 9 30.12 14.57 -49.90
C THR A 9 30.31 14.28 -48.41
N ALA A 10 29.47 14.85 -47.56
CA ALA A 10 29.39 14.47 -46.15
C ALA A 10 27.96 14.63 -45.63
N HIS A 11 27.31 13.46 -45.49
CA HIS A 11 26.32 13.10 -44.48
C HIS A 11 25.25 14.13 -44.09
N THR A 12 24.06 13.90 -44.63
CA THR A 12 22.78 14.22 -43.98
C THR A 12 22.79 13.75 -42.52
N TYR A 13 22.93 14.69 -41.59
CA TYR A 13 22.58 14.48 -40.18
C TYR A 13 21.05 14.40 -40.08
N VAL A 14 20.51 13.21 -40.32
CA VAL A 14 19.21 12.84 -39.78
C VAL A 14 19.44 12.78 -38.27
N ARG A 15 18.91 13.74 -37.50
CA ARG A 15 18.77 13.63 -36.05
C ARG A 15 17.54 12.76 -35.77
N PRO A 16 17.67 11.51 -35.31
CA PRO A 16 16.51 10.77 -34.87
C PRO A 16 16.38 10.93 -33.34
N TYR A 17 15.16 11.19 -32.92
CA TYR A 17 14.71 11.22 -31.51
C TYR A 17 15.13 12.46 -30.71
N SER A 18 14.28 13.50 -30.78
CA SER A 18 13.96 14.27 -29.57
C SER A 18 13.47 13.26 -28.53
N THR A 19 14.33 12.94 -27.57
CA THR A 19 13.92 12.24 -26.35
C THR A 19 12.88 13.11 -25.67
N LEU A 20 11.63 12.67 -25.76
CA LEU A 20 10.52 13.18 -24.99
C LEU A 20 10.90 12.94 -23.53
N LEU A 21 11.38 13.98 -22.85
CA LEU A 21 11.47 14.00 -21.40
C LEU A 21 10.03 14.12 -20.90
N TYR A 22 9.28 13.01 -21.00
CA TYR A 22 8.16 12.82 -20.09
C TYR A 22 8.79 12.99 -18.71
N ILE A 23 8.30 13.97 -17.95
CA ILE A 23 8.55 13.99 -16.53
C ILE A 23 8.12 12.60 -16.06
N LEU A 24 9.10 11.78 -15.66
CA LEU A 24 8.84 10.46 -15.12
C LEU A 24 8.28 10.69 -13.72
N ASP A 25 7.03 11.14 -13.67
CA ASP A 25 6.32 11.41 -12.42
C ASP A 25 6.13 10.09 -11.66
N CYS A 26 6.13 10.18 -10.32
CA CYS A 26 5.85 9.03 -9.49
C CYS A 26 4.40 8.57 -9.69
N PRO A 27 4.14 7.29 -10.03
CA PRO A 27 2.78 6.79 -10.23
C PRO A 27 2.04 6.46 -8.92
N LEU A 28 2.66 6.63 -7.75
CA LEU A 28 2.01 6.37 -6.46
C LEU A 28 1.11 7.54 -6.08
N ASP A 29 -0.20 7.30 -6.06
CA ASP A 29 -1.19 8.27 -5.63
C ASP A 29 -1.52 8.12 -4.14
N LEU A 30 -1.21 9.16 -3.37
CA LEU A 30 -1.49 9.22 -1.93
C LEU A 30 -2.72 10.10 -1.60
N SER A 31 -3.31 10.77 -2.60
CA SER A 31 -4.35 11.79 -2.42
C SER A 31 -5.65 11.28 -1.80
N GLY A 32 -5.95 9.98 -1.95
CA GLY A 32 -7.12 9.33 -1.33
C GLY A 32 -7.04 9.16 0.19
N SER A 33 -5.87 9.43 0.79
CA SER A 33 -5.60 9.19 2.21
C SER A 33 -6.07 10.34 3.11
N ASN A 34 -6.42 10.01 4.36
CA ASN A 34 -6.68 10.98 5.42
C ASN A 34 -5.44 11.13 6.31
N PHE A 35 -4.74 12.24 6.14
CA PHE A 35 -3.51 12.53 6.88
C PHE A 35 -3.75 13.21 8.22
N THR A 36 -4.95 13.70 8.53
CA THR A 36 -5.21 14.54 9.73
C THR A 36 -4.81 13.83 11.01
N LEU A 37 -5.22 12.56 11.16
CA LEU A 37 -4.88 11.77 12.35
C LEU A 37 -3.39 11.43 12.39
N ALA A 38 -2.80 11.07 11.25
CA ALA A 38 -1.37 10.77 11.16
C ALA A 38 -0.51 11.99 11.49
N ALA A 39 -0.82 13.17 10.96
CA ALA A 39 -0.14 14.44 11.26
C ALA A 39 -0.17 14.76 12.75
N SER A 40 -1.34 14.57 13.40
CA SER A 40 -1.48 14.76 14.84
C SER A 40 -0.62 13.77 15.65
N ILE A 41 -0.57 12.51 15.24
CA ILE A 41 0.23 11.46 15.90
C ILE A 41 1.73 11.72 15.71
N CYS A 42 2.16 12.01 14.49
CA CYS A 42 3.55 12.26 14.14
C CYS A 42 4.12 13.54 14.77
N SER A 43 3.27 14.51 15.10
CA SER A 43 3.69 15.71 15.84
C SER A 43 3.94 15.45 17.34
N LYS A 44 3.56 14.29 17.85
CA LYS A 44 3.80 13.85 19.23
C LYS A 44 4.99 12.89 19.27
N GLU A 45 5.46 12.53 20.46
CA GLU A 45 6.60 11.60 20.62
C GLU A 45 6.28 10.11 20.34
N ASP A 46 5.12 9.80 19.74
CA ASP A 46 4.74 8.42 19.38
C ASP A 46 5.27 8.03 18.00
N ARG A 47 6.60 7.95 17.88
CA ARG A 47 7.31 7.63 16.63
C ARG A 47 6.86 6.29 16.05
N GLY A 48 6.60 5.31 16.90
CA GLY A 48 6.15 3.98 16.48
C GLY A 48 4.80 4.02 15.78
N LYS A 49 3.79 4.68 16.36
CA LYS A 49 2.50 4.86 15.69
C LYS A 49 2.64 5.67 14.42
N CYS A 50 3.43 6.75 14.44
CA CYS A 50 3.68 7.56 13.25
C CYS A 50 4.21 6.72 12.07
N CYS A 51 5.23 5.89 12.30
CA CYS A 51 5.80 5.06 11.23
C CYS A 51 4.82 4.01 10.70
N ARG A 52 3.91 3.51 11.54
CA ARG A 52 2.83 2.61 11.07
C ARG A 52 1.86 3.31 10.13
N TYR A 53 1.53 4.57 10.39
CA TYR A 53 0.70 5.38 9.48
C TYR A 53 1.42 5.66 8.15
N ILE A 54 2.68 6.09 8.20
CA ILE A 54 3.46 6.35 6.98
C ILE A 54 3.57 5.07 6.13
N ASN A 55 3.88 3.94 6.77
CA ASN A 55 3.97 2.67 6.04
C ASN A 55 2.62 2.26 5.44
N ALA A 56 1.52 2.45 6.18
CA ALA A 56 0.18 2.16 5.67
C ALA A 56 -0.18 3.00 4.45
N PHE A 57 0.11 4.30 4.43
CA PHE A 57 -0.16 5.15 3.27
C PHE A 57 0.61 4.71 2.03
N VAL A 58 1.90 4.41 2.19
CA VAL A 58 2.76 3.93 1.09
C VAL A 58 2.26 2.58 0.58
N ALA A 59 1.95 1.63 1.46
CA ALA A 59 1.45 0.32 1.07
C ALA A 59 0.09 0.39 0.36
N VAL A 60 -0.81 1.27 0.81
CA VAL A 60 -2.11 1.51 0.14
C VAL A 60 -1.90 2.07 -1.27
N ALA A 61 -1.03 3.07 -1.43
CA ALA A 61 -0.71 3.63 -2.75
C ALA A 61 -0.09 2.57 -3.68
N ILE A 62 0.82 1.74 -3.17
CA ILE A 62 1.40 0.62 -3.92
C ILE A 62 0.33 -0.42 -4.28
N SER A 63 -0.62 -0.70 -3.39
CA SER A 63 -1.74 -1.60 -3.69
C SER A 63 -2.58 -1.11 -4.87
N GLN A 64 -2.85 0.19 -4.94
CA GLN A 64 -3.59 0.80 -6.05
C GLN A 64 -2.78 0.74 -7.35
N TYR A 65 -1.49 1.03 -7.28
CA TYR A 65 -0.57 0.87 -8.41
C TYR A 65 -0.53 -0.59 -8.90
N ALA A 66 -0.47 -1.55 -7.98
CA ALA A 66 -0.41 -2.98 -8.27
C ALA A 66 -1.70 -3.52 -8.89
N ASN A 67 -2.87 -2.94 -8.57
CA ASN A 67 -4.14 -3.27 -9.22
C ASN A 67 -4.06 -3.08 -10.74
N VAL A 68 -3.39 -2.02 -11.18
CA VAL A 68 -3.28 -1.66 -12.60
C VAL A 68 -2.10 -2.37 -13.27
N THR A 69 -0.98 -2.52 -12.58
CA THR A 69 0.29 -2.97 -13.19
C THR A 69 0.66 -4.42 -12.89
N ASN A 70 0.01 -5.05 -11.90
CA ASN A 70 0.37 -6.35 -11.34
C ASN A 70 1.77 -6.40 -10.69
N GLN A 71 2.46 -5.26 -10.54
CA GLN A 71 3.78 -5.13 -9.91
C GLN A 71 3.65 -4.80 -8.42
N LEU A 72 4.52 -5.35 -7.58
CA LEU A 72 4.57 -5.09 -6.12
C LEU A 72 5.25 -3.76 -5.76
N GLY A 73 5.21 -2.79 -6.68
CA GLY A 73 5.70 -1.43 -6.50
C GLY A 73 6.45 -0.93 -7.72
N VAL A 74 7.01 0.26 -7.59
CA VAL A 74 7.47 1.03 -8.76
C VAL A 74 8.74 0.45 -9.39
N PRO A 75 8.96 0.68 -10.69
CA PRO A 75 10.21 0.32 -11.35
C PRO A 75 11.42 0.99 -10.67
N PRO A 76 12.59 0.32 -10.64
CA PRO A 76 13.80 0.87 -10.03
C PRO A 76 14.13 2.30 -10.51
N GLU A 77 13.91 2.59 -11.79
CA GLU A 77 14.20 3.87 -12.43
C GLU A 77 13.35 5.02 -11.88
N LEU A 78 12.21 4.73 -11.25
CA LEU A 78 11.31 5.70 -10.64
C LEU A 78 11.46 5.80 -9.13
N SER A 79 12.30 4.96 -8.51
CA SER A 79 12.32 4.82 -7.05
C SER A 79 12.68 6.13 -6.34
N ASP A 80 13.72 6.83 -6.80
CA ASP A 80 14.17 8.07 -6.16
C ASP A 80 13.12 9.19 -6.28
N ILE A 81 12.54 9.35 -7.48
CA ILE A 81 11.48 10.34 -7.73
C ILE A 81 10.25 10.00 -6.89
N CYS A 82 9.91 8.73 -6.73
CA CYS A 82 8.81 8.31 -5.87
C CYS A 82 9.06 8.54 -4.39
N LEU A 83 10.26 8.25 -3.90
CA LEU A 83 10.60 8.54 -2.51
C LEU A 83 10.53 10.03 -2.21
N GLN A 84 11.01 10.86 -3.14
CA GLN A 84 10.90 12.32 -3.04
C GLN A 84 9.43 12.76 -3.06
N SER A 85 8.65 12.34 -4.04
CA SER A 85 7.24 12.69 -4.19
C SER A 85 6.39 12.27 -2.98
N VAL A 86 6.61 11.06 -2.45
CA VAL A 86 5.97 10.58 -1.22
C VAL A 86 6.35 11.45 -0.04
N SER A 87 7.64 11.77 0.12
CA SER A 87 8.12 12.63 1.21
C SER A 87 7.50 14.02 1.15
N GLU A 88 7.49 14.65 -0.02
CA GLU A 88 6.89 15.97 -0.25
C GLU A 88 5.38 15.95 0.04
N THR A 89 4.69 14.90 -0.40
CA THR A 89 3.25 14.72 -0.14
C THR A 89 2.97 14.61 1.36
N LEU A 90 3.73 13.78 2.09
CA LEU A 90 3.58 13.63 3.54
C LEU A 90 3.76 14.99 4.26
N ILE A 91 4.79 15.74 3.88
CA ILE A 91 5.09 17.06 4.46
C ILE A 91 3.98 18.06 4.14
N LEU A 92 3.51 18.09 2.90
CA LEU A 92 2.41 18.95 2.46
C LEU A 92 1.15 18.74 3.30
N TYR A 93 0.88 17.49 3.69
CA TYR A 93 -0.25 17.12 4.55
C TYR A 93 0.04 17.17 6.06
N GLY A 94 1.13 17.81 6.48
CA GLY A 94 1.41 18.14 7.87
C GLY A 94 2.16 17.05 8.66
N ILE A 95 2.71 16.03 7.99
CA ILE A 95 3.65 15.10 8.63
C ILE A 95 5.01 15.81 8.79
N PRO A 96 5.61 15.85 9.98
CA PRO A 96 6.91 16.48 10.19
C PRO A 96 7.99 15.90 9.27
N SER A 97 8.84 16.75 8.69
CA SER A 97 9.87 16.33 7.73
C SER A 97 10.88 15.34 8.32
N ASN A 98 11.16 15.41 9.62
CA ASN A 98 12.02 14.45 10.30
C ASN A 98 11.39 13.04 10.44
N ALA A 99 10.08 12.90 10.24
CA ALA A 99 9.37 11.62 10.32
C ALA A 99 9.74 10.66 9.20
N THR A 100 9.92 11.16 7.98
CA THR A 100 10.38 10.33 6.87
C THR A 100 11.77 9.75 7.15
N ILE A 101 12.63 10.53 7.83
CA ILE A 101 13.98 10.12 8.23
C ILE A 101 13.93 9.05 9.33
N TYR A 102 13.29 9.32 10.47
CA TYR A 102 13.31 8.37 11.59
C TYR A 102 12.49 7.10 11.32
N CYS A 103 11.49 7.17 10.45
CA CYS A 103 10.76 5.99 9.98
C CYS A 103 11.52 5.21 8.90
N GLY A 104 12.55 5.79 8.31
CA GLY A 104 13.38 5.15 7.29
C GLY A 104 12.64 4.97 5.96
N LEU A 105 11.98 6.01 5.46
CA LEU A 105 11.44 6.01 4.09
C LEU A 105 12.58 5.67 3.09
N GLY A 106 12.35 4.68 2.23
CA GLY A 106 13.33 4.14 1.29
C GLY A 106 14.14 2.95 1.80
N LEU A 107 14.39 2.85 3.11
CA LEU A 107 15.14 1.72 3.70
C LEU A 107 14.24 0.70 4.40
N LYS A 108 13.35 1.19 5.27
CA LYS A 108 12.38 0.41 6.04
C LYS A 108 10.97 0.48 5.45
N ILE A 109 10.65 1.59 4.79
CA ILE A 109 9.38 1.81 4.09
C ILE A 109 9.71 2.02 2.61
N PRO A 110 9.88 0.96 1.82
CA PRO A 110 10.23 1.07 0.41
C PRO A 110 9.01 1.41 -0.46
N VAL A 111 9.26 1.91 -1.66
CA VAL A 111 8.25 2.14 -2.71
C VAL A 111 8.13 0.97 -3.70
N SER A 112 8.96 -0.05 -3.51
CA SER A 112 8.98 -1.27 -4.32
C SER A 112 9.28 -2.47 -3.42
N TYR A 113 8.40 -3.48 -3.44
CA TYR A 113 8.57 -4.67 -2.63
C TYR A 113 9.11 -5.83 -3.47
N GLN A 114 10.12 -6.50 -2.91
CA GLN A 114 10.58 -7.79 -3.39
C GLN A 114 10.58 -8.77 -2.23
N CYS A 115 9.78 -9.83 -2.35
CA CYS A 115 9.70 -10.87 -1.32
C CYS A 115 10.27 -12.18 -1.86
N LYS A 116 11.47 -12.58 -1.42
CA LYS A 116 12.13 -13.83 -1.84
C LYS A 116 12.16 -14.04 -3.36
N GLY A 117 12.32 -12.96 -4.13
CA GLY A 117 12.34 -13.01 -5.59
C GLY A 117 11.01 -12.71 -6.26
N HIS A 118 9.88 -12.75 -5.54
CA HIS A 118 8.57 -12.36 -6.04
C HIS A 118 8.45 -10.84 -6.13
N ARG A 119 8.11 -10.34 -7.32
CA ARG A 119 7.99 -8.92 -7.67
C ARG A 119 6.60 -8.56 -8.19
N THR A 120 5.77 -9.56 -8.45
CA THR A 120 4.41 -9.37 -8.98
C THR A 120 3.36 -10.00 -8.07
N ILE A 121 2.13 -9.51 -8.17
CA ILE A 121 0.96 -10.07 -7.46
C ILE A 121 0.79 -11.55 -7.83
N LEU A 122 0.99 -11.88 -9.10
CA LEU A 122 0.84 -13.25 -9.59
C LEU A 122 1.86 -14.20 -8.95
N GLU A 123 3.14 -13.81 -8.91
CA GLU A 123 4.19 -14.61 -8.28
C GLU A 123 3.93 -14.83 -6.79
N MET A 124 3.50 -13.78 -6.07
CA MET A 124 3.11 -13.91 -4.66
C MET A 124 1.91 -14.85 -4.49
N ARG A 125 0.86 -14.71 -5.30
CA ARG A 125 -0.33 -15.56 -5.23
C ARG A 125 -0.06 -17.03 -5.56
N GLN A 126 0.86 -17.28 -6.49
CA GLN A 126 1.24 -18.64 -6.89
C GLN A 126 2.28 -19.27 -5.95
N SER A 127 2.82 -18.49 -5.00
CA SER A 127 3.73 -19.03 -4.01
C SER A 127 3.03 -20.09 -3.12
N PRO A 128 3.76 -21.11 -2.66
CA PRO A 128 3.17 -22.14 -1.82
C PRO A 128 2.46 -21.55 -0.60
N MET A 129 1.25 -22.04 -0.34
CA MET A 129 0.42 -21.68 0.82
C MET A 129 -0.20 -20.28 0.83
N PHE A 130 -0.04 -19.48 -0.22
CA PHE A 130 -0.72 -18.19 -0.29
C PHE A 130 -2.25 -18.32 -0.25
N ASP A 131 -2.80 -19.42 -0.78
CA ASP A 131 -4.24 -19.71 -0.73
C ASP A 131 -4.79 -19.81 0.71
N ASP A 132 -3.99 -20.26 1.67
CA ASP A 132 -4.39 -20.28 3.09
C ASP A 132 -4.53 -18.85 3.65
N VAL A 133 -3.64 -17.94 3.22
CA VAL A 133 -3.76 -16.51 3.55
C VAL A 133 -5.08 -15.96 2.98
N VAL A 134 -5.34 -16.18 1.69
CA VAL A 134 -6.58 -15.71 1.03
C VAL A 134 -7.83 -16.27 1.71
N LEU A 135 -7.82 -17.55 2.10
CA LEU A 135 -8.95 -18.20 2.78
C LEU A 135 -9.25 -17.56 4.15
N ASN A 136 -8.21 -17.21 4.91
CA ASN A 136 -8.31 -16.68 6.27
C ASN A 136 -8.47 -15.15 6.32
N CYS A 137 -8.16 -14.47 5.23
CA CYS A 137 -8.22 -13.03 5.07
C CYS A 137 -9.48 -12.57 4.31
N LYS A 138 -10.64 -13.14 4.63
CA LYS A 138 -11.92 -12.73 4.02
C LYS A 138 -12.50 -11.49 4.70
N MET A 139 -12.91 -10.51 3.91
CA MET A 139 -13.59 -9.31 4.41
C MET A 139 -15.02 -9.62 4.90
N PRO A 140 -15.54 -8.82 5.86
CA PRO A 140 -14.87 -7.71 6.54
C PRO A 140 -13.93 -8.18 7.66
N LEU A 141 -12.77 -7.53 7.80
CA LEU A 141 -11.84 -7.75 8.92
C LEU A 141 -12.18 -6.93 10.17
N SER A 142 -13.39 -6.38 10.25
CA SER A 142 -13.83 -5.44 11.30
C SER A 142 -13.97 -6.04 12.69
N THR A 143 -13.90 -7.36 12.84
CA THR A 143 -13.85 -8.01 14.17
C THR A 143 -12.42 -8.39 14.54
N GLU A 144 -12.06 -8.22 15.81
CA GLU A 144 -10.73 -8.56 16.33
C GLU A 144 -10.35 -10.03 15.98
N GLY A 145 -11.32 -10.93 16.02
CA GLY A 145 -11.14 -12.34 15.67
C GLY A 145 -10.80 -12.58 14.19
N SER A 146 -11.44 -11.87 13.26
CA SER A 146 -11.16 -11.99 11.82
C SER A 146 -9.79 -11.40 11.46
N CYS A 147 -9.45 -10.23 12.01
CA CYS A 147 -8.15 -9.62 11.77
C CYS A 147 -7.02 -10.51 12.32
N ARG A 148 -7.14 -10.99 13.56
CA ARG A 148 -6.14 -11.88 14.16
C ARG A 148 -5.96 -13.17 13.38
N ARG A 149 -7.04 -13.76 12.86
CA ARG A 149 -6.97 -14.96 12.01
C ARG A 149 -6.19 -14.69 10.72
N CYS A 150 -6.50 -13.58 10.05
CA CYS A 150 -5.80 -13.17 8.84
C CYS A 150 -4.31 -12.94 9.09
N LEU A 151 -3.96 -12.14 10.12
CA LEU A 151 -2.57 -11.88 10.50
C LEU A 151 -1.81 -13.17 10.83
N ASN A 152 -2.42 -14.09 11.57
CA ASN A 152 -1.78 -15.36 11.92
C ASN A 152 -1.49 -16.22 10.68
N ALA A 153 -2.44 -16.28 9.74
CA ALA A 153 -2.23 -16.99 8.47
C ALA A 153 -1.11 -16.34 7.65
N SER A 154 -1.10 -15.00 7.54
CA SER A 154 -0.01 -14.27 6.87
C SER A 154 1.34 -14.51 7.54
N ILE A 155 1.43 -14.45 8.87
CA ILE A 155 2.67 -14.69 9.61
C ILE A 155 3.17 -16.12 9.39
N LEU A 156 2.29 -17.12 9.42
CA LEU A 156 2.67 -18.51 9.17
C LEU A 156 3.19 -18.71 7.74
N TYR A 157 2.51 -18.13 6.74
CA TYR A 157 2.98 -18.11 5.36
C TYR A 157 4.37 -17.47 5.24
N LEU A 158 4.55 -16.28 5.84
CA LEU A 158 5.80 -15.54 5.80
C LEU A 158 6.94 -16.31 6.45
N HIS A 159 6.73 -16.94 7.60
CA HIS A 159 7.77 -17.76 8.24
C HIS A 159 8.22 -18.93 7.35
N ARG A 160 7.31 -19.53 6.58
CA ARG A 160 7.64 -20.61 5.66
C ARG A 160 8.34 -20.13 4.40
N LEU A 161 7.91 -18.99 3.87
CA LEU A 161 8.51 -18.39 2.68
C LEU A 161 9.90 -17.81 2.97
N VAL A 162 10.01 -17.07 4.06
CA VAL A 162 11.20 -16.28 4.40
C VAL A 162 12.24 -17.13 5.13
N GLY A 163 11.82 -18.05 6.00
CA GLY A 163 12.72 -18.82 6.85
C GLY A 163 13.38 -17.96 7.91
N ALA A 164 14.71 -18.03 8.01
CA ALA A 164 15.51 -17.34 9.03
C ALA A 164 16.16 -16.02 8.53
N ASP A 165 15.59 -15.34 7.52
CA ASP A 165 16.11 -14.04 7.07
C ASP A 165 15.90 -12.93 8.12
N ASP A 166 16.44 -11.74 7.84
CA ASP A 166 16.35 -10.57 8.69
C ASP A 166 14.94 -9.94 8.76
N ASN A 167 14.74 -9.12 9.79
CA ASN A 167 13.48 -8.45 10.07
C ASN A 167 13.02 -7.51 8.94
N THR A 168 13.96 -6.95 8.15
CA THR A 168 13.64 -6.08 7.02
C THR A 168 12.99 -6.89 5.91
N THR A 169 13.56 -8.05 5.56
CA THR A 169 12.94 -8.95 4.59
C THR A 169 11.55 -9.40 5.04
N LEU A 170 11.38 -9.76 6.32
CA LEU A 170 10.08 -10.15 6.86
C LEU A 170 9.05 -9.00 6.74
N ASN A 171 9.43 -7.77 7.09
CA ASN A 171 8.56 -6.60 6.97
C ASN A 171 8.19 -6.31 5.51
N THR A 172 9.17 -6.31 4.61
CA THR A 172 8.94 -6.13 3.16
C THR A 172 8.00 -7.20 2.61
N CYS A 173 8.20 -8.47 2.99
CA CYS A 173 7.32 -9.56 2.59
C CYS A 173 5.91 -9.45 3.17
N ARG A 174 5.77 -8.95 4.41
CA ARG A 174 4.46 -8.67 5.01
C ARG A 174 3.72 -7.59 4.24
N ASP A 175 4.42 -6.51 3.87
CA ASP A 175 3.81 -5.40 3.13
C ASP A 175 3.48 -5.83 1.68
N ALA A 176 4.31 -6.67 1.06
CA ALA A 176 3.99 -7.33 -0.22
C ALA A 176 2.76 -8.25 -0.13
N THR A 177 2.59 -8.96 0.99
CA THR A 177 1.42 -9.81 1.25
C THR A 177 0.15 -8.97 1.37
N PHE A 178 0.22 -7.85 2.10
CA PHE A 178 -0.86 -6.86 2.18
C PHE A 178 -1.24 -6.39 0.77
N VAL A 179 -0.29 -5.88 -0.01
CA VAL A 179 -0.51 -5.42 -1.39
C VAL A 179 -1.12 -6.52 -2.27
N THR A 180 -0.67 -7.76 -2.12
CA THR A 180 -1.20 -8.90 -2.88
C THR A 180 -2.66 -9.19 -2.54
N LEU A 181 -3.06 -9.04 -1.28
CA LEU A 181 -4.46 -9.22 -0.85
C LEU A 181 -5.36 -8.08 -1.31
N THR A 182 -4.86 -6.84 -1.30
CA THR A 182 -5.67 -5.63 -1.51
C THR A 182 -5.65 -5.11 -2.94
N SER A 183 -4.73 -5.58 -3.80
CA SER A 183 -4.64 -5.11 -5.19
C SER A 183 -5.90 -5.36 -6.01
N GLN A 184 -6.74 -6.34 -5.65
CA GLN A 184 -8.01 -6.62 -6.34
C GLN A 184 -9.24 -6.16 -5.53
N GLY A 185 -9.03 -5.47 -4.40
CA GLY A 185 -10.09 -5.00 -3.50
C GLY A 185 -10.56 -3.57 -3.84
N ASP A 186 -11.76 -3.22 -3.36
CA ASP A 186 -12.21 -1.83 -3.36
C ASP A 186 -11.52 -1.00 -2.24
N ASN A 187 -11.59 0.33 -2.30
CA ASN A 187 -10.93 1.19 -1.31
C ASN A 187 -11.38 0.93 0.14
N VAL A 188 -12.64 0.56 0.36
CA VAL A 188 -13.19 0.27 1.70
C VAL A 188 -12.54 -0.99 2.28
N SER A 189 -12.45 -2.05 1.46
CA SER A 189 -11.80 -3.29 1.83
C SER A 189 -10.31 -3.08 2.12
N THR A 190 -9.61 -2.34 1.26
CA THR A 190 -8.18 -1.99 1.42
C THR A 190 -7.91 -1.27 2.74
N ASN A 191 -8.77 -0.33 3.15
CA ASN A 191 -8.62 0.35 4.44
C ASN A 191 -8.85 -0.57 5.63
N GLY A 192 -9.79 -1.51 5.54
CA GLY A 192 -10.00 -2.54 6.56
C GLY A 192 -8.79 -3.45 6.72
N PHE A 193 -8.19 -3.86 5.60
CA PHE A 193 -6.92 -4.59 5.60
C PHE A 193 -5.78 -3.76 6.19
N ALA A 194 -5.64 -2.50 5.80
CA ALA A 194 -4.54 -1.66 6.26
C ALA A 194 -4.66 -1.39 7.77
N SER A 195 -5.89 -1.20 8.26
CA SER A 195 -6.16 -1.07 9.68
C SER A 195 -5.72 -2.31 10.46
N CYS A 196 -5.93 -3.50 9.89
CA CYS A 196 -5.52 -4.78 10.47
C CYS A 196 -4.00 -5.00 10.40
N PHE A 197 -3.39 -4.89 9.22
CA PHE A 197 -1.97 -5.17 8.96
C PHE A 197 -1.02 -4.20 9.65
N PHE A 198 -1.39 -2.92 9.69
CA PHE A 198 -0.55 -1.87 10.27
C PHE A 198 -1.03 -1.42 11.66
N GLY A 199 -2.18 -1.90 12.15
CA GLY A 199 -2.70 -1.52 13.47
C GLY A 199 -3.01 -0.02 13.57
N VAL A 200 -3.57 0.55 12.51
CA VAL A 200 -3.92 1.98 12.37
C VAL A 200 -5.42 2.14 12.10
N GLN A 201 -5.95 3.36 12.17
CA GLN A 201 -7.36 3.66 11.88
C GLN A 201 -7.48 4.99 11.11
N GLY A 202 -8.61 5.19 10.43
CA GLY A 202 -8.92 6.48 9.80
C GLY A 202 -8.02 6.84 8.61
N LEU A 203 -7.69 5.87 7.76
CA LEU A 203 -6.77 6.05 6.64
C LEU A 203 -7.38 6.75 5.41
N SER A 204 -8.71 6.86 5.29
CA SER A 204 -9.35 7.48 4.12
C SER A 204 -10.30 8.62 4.48
N ASN A 205 -10.43 9.58 3.57
CA ASN A 205 -11.37 10.71 3.68
C ASN A 205 -12.84 10.28 3.52
N GLN A 206 -13.09 9.04 3.10
CA GLN A 206 -14.42 8.44 3.00
C GLN A 206 -14.93 8.01 4.38
N GLN A 207 -15.14 8.98 5.27
CA GLN A 207 -16.03 8.81 6.42
C GLN A 207 -17.48 8.95 5.93
N GLY A 208 -17.91 7.91 5.21
CA GLY A 208 -19.28 7.70 4.78
C GLY A 208 -19.78 6.37 5.31
N SER A 209 -20.34 6.38 6.52
CA SER A 209 -21.48 5.53 6.89
C SER A 209 -21.34 4.00 6.79
N PHE A 210 -20.36 3.39 7.45
CA PHE A 210 -20.48 1.97 7.84
C PHE A 210 -20.72 1.78 9.34
N ASP A 211 -20.14 2.65 10.18
CA ASP A 211 -20.38 2.58 11.62
C ASP A 211 -21.86 2.84 11.97
N ASN A 212 -22.51 3.81 11.32
CA ASN A 212 -23.94 4.09 11.55
C ASN A 212 -24.88 2.99 11.03
N VAL A 213 -24.59 2.39 9.87
CA VAL A 213 -25.48 1.36 9.29
C VAL A 213 -25.39 0.06 10.08
N TYR A 214 -24.20 -0.32 10.56
CA TYR A 214 -24.05 -1.50 11.41
C TYR A 214 -24.63 -1.28 12.80
N PHE A 215 -24.52 -0.07 13.38
CA PHE A 215 -25.16 0.24 14.66
C PHE A 215 -26.69 0.23 14.56
N GLU A 216 -27.26 0.84 13.52
CA GLU A 216 -28.71 0.83 13.24
C GLU A 216 -29.24 -0.60 13.04
N LEU A 217 -28.53 -1.46 12.31
CA LEU A 217 -28.92 -2.87 12.11
C LEU A 217 -28.87 -3.69 13.42
N GLN A 218 -27.92 -3.40 14.31
CA GLN A 218 -27.84 -4.06 15.63
C GLN A 218 -28.94 -3.58 16.59
N ILE A 219 -29.29 -2.29 16.57
CA ILE A 219 -30.40 -1.73 17.35
C ILE A 219 -31.74 -2.32 16.90
N ASN A 220 -31.96 -2.44 15.58
CA ASN A 220 -33.21 -3.00 15.04
C ASN A 220 -33.34 -4.50 15.33
N LYS A 221 -32.24 -5.28 15.28
CA LYS A 221 -32.24 -6.70 15.72
C LYS A 221 -32.55 -6.88 17.22
N GLN A 222 -32.16 -5.94 18.08
CA GLN A 222 -32.49 -6.00 19.50
C GLN A 222 -33.95 -5.61 19.80
N LYS A 223 -34.55 -4.71 19.00
CA LYS A 223 -35.98 -4.35 19.12
C LYS A 223 -36.90 -5.51 18.75
N ASP A 224 -36.58 -6.28 17.71
CA ASP A 224 -37.39 -7.45 17.31
C ASP A 224 -37.32 -8.60 18.33
N LYS A 225 -36.19 -8.77 19.01
CA LYS A 225 -36.06 -9.83 20.03
C LYS A 225 -36.84 -9.55 21.33
N LYS A 226 -37.28 -8.30 21.56
CA LYS A 226 -38.12 -7.89 22.70
C LYS A 226 -39.63 -7.91 22.42
N ARG A 227 -40.07 -8.22 21.19
CA ARG A 227 -41.49 -8.46 20.86
C ARG A 227 -41.72 -9.94 20.54
N LYS A 228 -41.63 -10.80 21.56
CA LYS A 228 -42.37 -12.08 21.55
C LYS A 228 -43.55 -11.95 22.51
N PRO A 229 -44.79 -12.18 22.05
CA PRO A 229 -45.97 -12.04 22.90
C PRO A 229 -45.98 -13.13 23.97
N LEU A 230 -46.26 -12.70 25.20
CA LEU A 230 -46.59 -13.55 26.34
C LEU A 230 -47.87 -14.31 25.99
N LEU A 231 -47.76 -15.57 25.58
CA LEU A 231 -48.89 -16.48 25.48
C LEU A 231 -49.28 -16.87 26.91
N LEU A 232 -50.38 -16.27 27.38
CA LEU A 232 -51.10 -16.68 28.59
C LEU A 232 -51.68 -18.09 28.37
N LEU A 233 -51.33 -19.01 29.26
CA LEU A 233 -52.03 -20.25 29.56
C LEU A 233 -52.52 -20.15 31.01
#